data_AF-A0A935D410-F1
#
_entry.id   AF-A0A935D410-F1
#
_cell.length_a   1.000
_cell.length_b   1.000
_cell.length_c   1.000
_cell.angle_alpha   90.00
_cell.angle_beta   90.00
_cell.angle_gamma   90.00
#
_symmetry.space_group_name_H-M   'P 1'
#
loop_
_entity.id
_entity.type
_entity.pdbx_description
1 polymer ?
#
loop_
_entity_poly.entity_id
_entity_poly.type
_entity_poly.pdbx_seq_one_letter_code
_entity_poly.pdbx_strand_id
1 'polypeptide(L)'
;MKTLTAAAAVSLLALLASACSLSTEDELTADEESATVSSALDTGMSASELENLTSADASLAARSLAAGETKDCKTRTLDAEKPNVVHVKLTHCSGRFGRRVVDGDITVTFTANADGSLHAEHVSDSLTIDGRPATRVVSADITFTAEGRRVVRRATKTGTNARGHAFTRRSEEVVLVDRASRCRTINGAGVANFESGRIVESKITDLRLCEDAAGVDLCPTGVVAHSNASANKQVTQRFDGSSTSQVEIVRPKGNETRTWSLDCAPLAAQ
;
A
#
# COMPACT_ATOMS: atom_id res chain seq x y z
N MET A 1 -7.19 -63.75 19.99
CA MET A 1 -6.04 -63.15 19.26
C MET A 1 -6.54 -61.98 18.44
N LYS A 2 -6.32 -60.75 18.90
CA LYS A 2 -6.26 -59.53 18.08
C LYS A 2 -5.43 -58.53 18.88
N THR A 3 -4.38 -58.08 18.23
CA THR A 3 -3.17 -57.44 18.73
C THR A 3 -3.40 -55.99 19.15
N LEU A 4 -2.87 -55.61 20.33
CA LEU A 4 -2.57 -54.24 20.68
C LEU A 4 -1.40 -53.75 19.81
N THR A 5 -1.44 -52.50 19.37
CA THR A 5 -0.25 -51.81 18.85
C THR A 5 -0.21 -50.41 19.45
N ALA A 6 0.68 -50.25 20.43
CA ALA A 6 1.15 -48.96 20.92
C ALA A 6 2.31 -48.50 20.01
N ALA A 7 2.35 -47.22 19.67
CA ALA A 7 3.53 -46.58 19.10
C ALA A 7 3.83 -45.32 19.91
N ALA A 8 5.00 -45.33 20.53
CA ALA A 8 5.57 -44.22 21.28
C ALA A 8 6.56 -43.44 20.39
N ALA A 9 6.54 -42.11 20.59
CA ALA A 9 7.65 -41.15 20.57
C ALA A 9 8.62 -41.11 19.36
N VAL A 10 8.72 -39.93 18.73
CA VAL A 10 10.01 -39.27 18.46
C VAL A 10 9.83 -37.76 18.59
N SER A 11 10.49 -37.17 19.60
CA SER A 11 10.80 -35.74 19.67
C SER A 11 11.76 -35.36 18.55
N LEU A 12 11.47 -34.29 17.81
CA LEU A 12 12.45 -33.63 16.94
C LEU A 12 12.75 -32.25 17.52
N LEU A 13 13.86 -32.17 18.25
CA LEU A 13 14.49 -30.93 18.67
C LEU A 13 15.46 -30.47 17.57
N ALA A 14 15.29 -29.21 17.16
CA ALA A 14 16.31 -28.20 16.91
C ALA A 14 17.30 -28.30 15.72
N LEU A 15 17.55 -27.09 15.20
CA LEU A 15 18.71 -26.55 14.47
C LEU A 15 18.69 -26.56 12.94
N LEU A 16 18.58 -25.34 12.38
CA LEU A 16 19.45 -24.68 11.39
C LEU A 16 18.82 -23.29 11.09
N ALA A 17 19.20 -22.22 11.79
CA ALA A 17 20.38 -21.36 11.60
C ALA A 17 20.35 -20.46 10.33
N SER A 18 20.35 -19.14 10.62
CA SER A 18 20.88 -18.01 9.85
C SER A 18 20.29 -17.63 8.48
N ALA A 19 19.46 -16.59 8.51
CA ALA A 19 19.72 -15.36 7.77
C ALA A 19 19.65 -14.21 8.81
N CYS A 20 20.74 -13.60 9.30
CA CYS A 20 21.59 -12.60 8.62
C CYS A 20 20.78 -11.83 7.57
N SER A 21 20.63 -10.51 7.57
CA SER A 21 21.33 -9.40 8.21
C SER A 21 20.59 -8.16 7.70
N LEU A 22 20.10 -7.24 8.53
CA LEU A 22 20.80 -6.00 8.85
C LEU A 22 19.92 -5.24 9.86
N SER A 23 20.09 -5.56 11.14
CA SER A 23 19.86 -4.59 12.21
C SER A 23 21.17 -3.82 12.40
N THR A 24 21.45 -2.89 11.50
CA THR A 24 22.35 -1.77 11.81
C THR A 24 21.46 -0.57 12.06
N GLU A 25 21.27 -0.34 13.35
CA GLU A 25 20.97 0.96 13.92
C GLU A 25 21.90 2.01 13.30
N ASP A 26 21.46 2.71 12.25
CA ASP A 26 22.09 3.96 11.84
C ASP A 26 21.18 4.75 10.89
N GLU A 27 20.55 5.80 11.42
CA GLU A 27 19.93 6.98 10.75
C GLU A 27 18.99 6.83 9.53
N LEU A 28 18.81 5.64 8.99
CA LEU A 28 17.99 5.36 7.80
C LEU A 28 16.53 5.06 8.17
N THR A 29 16.25 4.88 9.47
CA THR A 29 15.13 4.08 9.97
C THR A 29 13.76 4.75 9.98
N ALA A 30 13.64 6.06 9.80
CA ALA A 30 12.34 6.76 9.97
C ALA A 30 11.85 7.49 8.70
N ASP A 31 12.75 7.91 7.81
CA ASP A 31 12.38 8.53 6.52
C ASP A 31 12.06 7.44 5.48
N GLU A 32 12.89 6.39 5.40
CA GLU A 32 12.62 5.19 4.60
C GLU A 32 11.40 4.42 5.13
N GLU A 33 11.12 4.49 6.43
CA GLU A 33 9.89 3.98 7.04
C GLU A 33 8.67 4.71 6.49
N SER A 34 8.69 6.05 6.39
CA SER A 34 7.55 6.79 5.81
C SER A 34 7.31 6.42 4.34
N ALA A 35 8.37 6.16 3.57
CA ALA A 35 8.31 5.70 2.19
C ALA A 35 7.68 4.31 2.07
N THR A 36 8.21 3.35 2.83
CA THR A 36 7.82 1.93 2.79
C THR A 36 6.44 1.69 3.42
N VAL A 37 6.08 2.46 4.43
CA VAL A 37 4.76 2.41 5.09
C VAL A 37 3.67 2.99 4.19
N SER A 38 3.99 3.99 3.36
CA SER A 38 3.06 4.53 2.36
C SER A 38 2.76 3.50 1.28
N SER A 39 3.77 2.77 0.83
CA SER A 39 3.58 1.66 -0.10
C SER A 39 2.92 0.42 0.51
N ALA A 40 3.10 0.17 1.81
CA ALA A 40 2.44 -0.93 2.52
C ALA A 40 0.93 -0.71 2.64
N LEU A 41 0.49 0.55 2.73
CA LEU A 41 -0.92 0.95 2.74
C LEU A 41 -1.46 1.41 1.40
N ASP A 42 -0.63 1.37 0.35
CA ASP A 42 -1.10 1.46 -1.03
C ASP A 42 -1.74 0.14 -1.49
N THR A 43 -2.40 -0.55 -0.56
CA THR A 43 -3.48 -1.52 -0.79
C THR A 43 -4.74 -0.86 -1.36
N GLY A 44 -4.57 0.30 -2.02
CA GLY A 44 -5.61 0.91 -2.83
C GLY A 44 -6.14 -0.10 -3.84
N MET A 45 -7.35 0.16 -4.33
CA MET A 45 -7.98 -0.69 -5.32
C MET A 45 -7.00 -0.95 -6.48
N SER A 46 -6.90 -2.20 -6.89
CA SER A 46 -6.11 -2.63 -8.04
C SER A 46 -6.60 -1.93 -9.33
N ALA A 47 -5.82 -2.03 -10.42
CA ALA A 47 -6.25 -1.41 -11.68
C ALA A 47 -7.55 -2.07 -12.18
N SER A 48 -7.62 -3.41 -12.12
CA SER A 48 -8.83 -4.18 -12.39
C SER A 48 -9.99 -3.83 -11.45
N GLU A 49 -9.71 -3.64 -10.16
CA GLU A 49 -10.77 -3.27 -9.20
C GLU A 49 -11.38 -1.90 -9.51
N LEU A 50 -10.55 -0.92 -9.90
CA LEU A 50 -11.02 0.40 -10.34
C LEU A 50 -11.70 0.34 -11.71
N GLU A 51 -11.26 -0.54 -12.60
CA GLU A 51 -11.90 -0.76 -13.90
C GLU A 51 -13.32 -1.30 -13.76
N ASN A 52 -13.55 -2.21 -12.80
CA ASN A 52 -14.87 -2.79 -12.55
C ASN A 52 -15.89 -1.75 -12.04
N LEU A 53 -15.45 -0.57 -11.63
CA LEU A 53 -16.33 0.57 -11.40
C LEU A 53 -16.75 1.15 -12.75
N THR A 54 -17.98 0.83 -13.17
CA THR A 54 -18.53 1.25 -14.47
C THR A 54 -19.46 2.46 -14.39
N SER A 55 -19.90 2.85 -13.18
CA SER A 55 -20.84 3.96 -12.98
C SER A 55 -20.68 4.56 -11.58
N ALA A 56 -21.33 5.72 -11.37
CA ALA A 56 -21.43 6.35 -10.06
C ALA A 56 -22.51 5.75 -9.13
N ASP A 57 -23.07 4.58 -9.47
CA ASP A 57 -23.98 3.88 -8.58
C ASP A 57 -23.21 3.33 -7.36
N ALA A 58 -23.46 3.94 -6.21
CA ALA A 58 -22.78 3.61 -4.96
C ALA A 58 -23.00 2.15 -4.50
N SER A 59 -24.18 1.58 -4.72
CA SER A 59 -24.47 0.20 -4.34
C SER A 59 -23.85 -0.80 -5.30
N LEU A 60 -23.83 -0.48 -6.60
CA LEU A 60 -23.10 -1.28 -7.58
C LEU A 60 -21.59 -1.26 -7.32
N ALA A 61 -21.03 -0.09 -7.00
CA ALA A 61 -19.62 0.05 -6.64
C ALA A 61 -19.26 -0.78 -5.40
N ALA A 62 -20.08 -0.73 -4.35
CA ALA A 62 -19.89 -1.54 -3.15
C ALA A 62 -19.94 -3.05 -3.45
N ARG A 63 -20.93 -3.50 -4.24
CA ARG A 63 -21.00 -4.91 -4.69
C ARG A 63 -19.77 -5.33 -5.49
N SER A 64 -19.33 -4.48 -6.42
CA SER A 64 -18.14 -4.74 -7.23
C SER A 64 -16.88 -4.82 -6.37
N LEU A 65 -16.71 -3.93 -5.39
CA LEU A 65 -15.57 -3.98 -4.47
C LEU A 65 -15.62 -5.25 -3.62
N ALA A 66 -16.79 -5.60 -3.06
CA ALA A 66 -16.94 -6.79 -2.23
C ALA A 66 -16.71 -8.11 -3.00
N ALA A 67 -17.07 -8.15 -4.28
CA ALA A 67 -16.85 -9.31 -5.15
C ALA A 67 -15.43 -9.40 -5.73
N GLY A 68 -14.61 -8.35 -5.59
CA GLY A 68 -13.24 -8.33 -6.08
C GLY A 68 -12.38 -9.38 -5.38
N GLU A 69 -11.46 -9.99 -6.13
CA GLU A 69 -10.61 -11.08 -5.67
C GLU A 69 -9.93 -10.76 -4.33
N THR A 70 -10.06 -11.67 -3.38
CA THR A 70 -9.41 -11.57 -2.08
C THR A 70 -8.00 -12.11 -2.21
N LYS A 71 -6.99 -11.23 -2.19
CA LYS A 71 -5.62 -11.66 -1.88
C LYS A 71 -5.60 -12.21 -0.45
N ASP A 72 -4.81 -13.25 -0.18
CA ASP A 72 -4.87 -14.08 1.05
C ASP A 72 -4.91 -13.31 2.39
N CYS A 73 -4.37 -12.09 2.44
CA CYS A 73 -4.33 -11.27 3.65
C CYS A 73 -5.58 -10.37 3.84
N LYS A 74 -6.46 -10.25 2.84
CA LYS A 74 -7.55 -9.26 2.77
C LYS A 74 -8.88 -9.91 2.48
N THR A 75 -9.86 -9.72 3.35
CA THR A 75 -11.25 -10.12 3.10
C THR A 75 -12.16 -8.92 2.97
N ARG A 76 -13.26 -9.06 2.22
CA ARG A 76 -14.22 -8.01 1.95
C ARG A 76 -15.63 -8.53 2.15
N THR A 77 -16.46 -7.74 2.81
CA THR A 77 -17.83 -8.11 3.11
C THR A 77 -18.73 -6.91 2.83
N LEU A 78 -19.73 -7.10 1.98
CA LEU A 78 -20.78 -6.11 1.79
C LEU A 78 -21.62 -6.01 3.06
N ASP A 79 -21.92 -4.78 3.49
CA ASP A 79 -22.82 -4.57 4.64
C ASP A 79 -24.26 -4.98 4.28
N ALA A 80 -24.89 -5.77 5.16
CA ALA A 80 -26.22 -6.33 4.91
C ALA A 80 -27.34 -5.30 5.00
N GLU A 81 -27.14 -4.23 5.78
CA GLU A 81 -28.13 -3.19 6.03
C GLU A 81 -27.86 -1.93 5.17
N LYS A 82 -26.61 -1.73 4.76
CA LYS A 82 -26.15 -0.57 3.99
C LYS A 82 -25.52 -1.00 2.67
N PRO A 83 -26.29 -1.07 1.56
CA PRO A 83 -25.81 -1.65 0.30
C PRO A 83 -24.70 -0.87 -0.39
N ASN A 84 -24.35 0.33 0.10
CA ASN A 84 -23.26 1.17 -0.37
C ASN A 84 -22.00 1.09 0.53
N VAL A 85 -21.97 0.19 1.51
CA VAL A 85 -20.87 0.04 2.48
C VAL A 85 -20.19 -1.32 2.32
N VAL A 86 -18.86 -1.32 2.37
CA VAL A 86 -18.02 -2.54 2.35
C VAL A 86 -17.07 -2.51 3.54
N HIS A 87 -17.03 -3.60 4.28
CA HIS A 87 -16.07 -3.84 5.35
C HIS A 87 -14.89 -4.63 4.79
N VAL A 88 -13.68 -4.10 4.98
CA VAL A 88 -12.43 -4.72 4.53
C VAL A 88 -11.59 -5.07 5.74
N LYS A 89 -11.32 -6.36 5.94
CA LYS A 89 -10.44 -6.82 7.01
C LYS A 89 -9.07 -7.14 6.44
N LEU A 90 -8.04 -6.63 7.11
CA LEU A 90 -6.63 -6.88 6.82
C LEU A 90 -6.07 -7.81 7.91
N THR A 91 -5.42 -8.89 7.49
CA THR A 91 -4.81 -9.89 8.36
C THR A 91 -3.42 -10.22 7.84
N HIS A 92 -2.41 -9.70 8.52
CA HIS A 92 -1.00 -9.78 8.17
C HIS A 92 -0.72 -9.32 6.73
N CYS A 93 -1.43 -8.28 6.29
CA CYS A 93 -1.20 -7.75 4.95
C CYS A 93 0.16 -7.05 4.88
N SER A 94 0.93 -7.38 3.85
CA SER A 94 2.09 -6.59 3.47
C SER A 94 1.87 -5.99 2.09
N GLY A 95 2.36 -4.77 1.86
CA GLY A 95 2.41 -4.23 0.51
C GLY A 95 3.51 -4.88 -0.31
N ARG A 96 3.63 -4.47 -1.58
CA ARG A 96 4.57 -4.99 -2.60
C ARG A 96 6.05 -5.09 -2.20
N PHE A 97 6.44 -4.41 -1.13
CA PHE A 97 7.80 -4.43 -0.60
C PHE A 97 8.01 -5.45 0.51
N GLY A 98 6.95 -6.06 1.07
CA GLY A 98 7.05 -7.04 2.15
C GLY A 98 7.64 -6.51 3.48
N ARG A 99 7.88 -5.19 3.60
CA ARG A 99 8.65 -4.63 4.72
C ARG A 99 7.85 -4.32 5.97
N ARG A 100 6.52 -4.24 5.86
CA ARG A 100 5.62 -3.80 6.92
C ARG A 100 4.37 -4.67 6.90
N VAL A 101 3.91 -5.03 8.08
CA VAL A 101 2.70 -5.83 8.28
C VAL A 101 1.58 -4.92 8.76
N VAL A 102 0.40 -5.07 8.18
CA VAL A 102 -0.78 -4.27 8.45
C VAL A 102 -1.94 -5.20 8.81
N ASP A 103 -2.55 -4.89 9.94
CA ASP A 103 -3.72 -5.57 10.47
C ASP A 103 -4.79 -4.55 10.84
N GLY A 104 -6.05 -4.96 10.83
CA GLY A 104 -7.18 -4.15 11.26
C GLY A 104 -8.27 -4.09 10.21
N ASP A 105 -9.21 -3.18 10.41
CA ASP A 105 -10.42 -3.09 9.60
C ASP A 105 -10.50 -1.73 8.90
N ILE A 106 -11.13 -1.73 7.73
CA ILE A 106 -11.39 -0.52 6.96
C ILE A 106 -12.84 -0.58 6.49
N THR A 107 -13.62 0.42 6.84
CA THR A 107 -14.97 0.63 6.30
C THR A 107 -14.88 1.55 5.10
N VAL A 108 -15.39 1.09 3.96
CA VAL A 108 -15.51 1.87 2.73
C VAL A 108 -16.96 2.23 2.49
N THR A 109 -17.28 3.51 2.41
CA THR A 109 -18.62 4.02 2.11
C THR A 109 -18.62 4.72 0.76
N PHE A 110 -19.50 4.31 -0.12
CA PHE A 110 -19.69 4.93 -1.43
C PHE A 110 -20.87 5.89 -1.44
N THR A 111 -20.72 7.02 -2.13
CA THR A 111 -21.77 8.01 -2.33
C THR A 111 -21.70 8.54 -3.75
N ALA A 112 -22.83 8.60 -4.46
CA ALA A 112 -22.90 9.23 -5.77
C ALA A 112 -22.86 10.76 -5.62
N ASN A 113 -22.00 11.44 -6.37
CA ASN A 113 -21.97 12.89 -6.42
C ASN A 113 -22.98 13.42 -7.46
N ALA A 114 -23.43 14.66 -7.29
CA ALA A 114 -24.38 15.30 -8.20
C ALA A 114 -23.84 15.52 -9.62
N ASP A 115 -22.52 15.57 -9.79
CA ASP A 115 -21.83 15.72 -11.07
C ASP A 115 -21.64 14.39 -11.83
N GLY A 116 -22.17 13.29 -11.30
CA GLY A 116 -22.02 11.95 -11.89
C GLY A 116 -20.69 11.27 -11.58
N SER A 117 -19.85 11.85 -10.70
CA SER A 117 -18.70 11.15 -10.13
C SER A 117 -19.10 10.28 -8.92
N LEU A 118 -18.22 9.36 -8.53
CA LEU A 118 -18.40 8.52 -7.35
C LEU A 118 -17.45 8.96 -6.24
N HIS A 119 -17.98 9.24 -5.07
CA HIS A 119 -17.19 9.43 -3.86
C HIS A 119 -17.00 8.11 -3.11
N ALA A 120 -15.80 7.87 -2.61
CA ALA A 120 -15.49 6.77 -1.71
C ALA A 120 -14.76 7.30 -0.47
N GLU A 121 -15.32 7.04 0.70
CA GLU A 121 -14.71 7.37 2.00
C GLU A 121 -14.23 6.09 2.68
N HIS A 122 -12.98 6.05 3.09
CA HIS A 122 -12.37 4.92 3.80
C HIS A 122 -12.01 5.36 5.21
N VAL A 123 -12.50 4.64 6.21
CA VAL A 123 -12.16 4.89 7.62
C VAL A 123 -11.62 3.60 8.22
N SER A 124 -10.42 3.66 8.78
CA SER A 124 -9.84 2.51 9.47
C SER A 124 -10.37 2.39 10.90
N ASP A 125 -10.56 1.16 11.35
CA ASP A 125 -10.76 0.80 12.74
C ASP A 125 -9.71 -0.22 13.20
N SER A 126 -9.22 -0.09 14.43
CA SER A 126 -8.23 -0.99 15.04
C SER A 126 -6.99 -1.27 14.17
N LEU A 127 -6.60 -0.32 13.32
CA LEU A 127 -5.49 -0.47 12.40
C LEU A 127 -4.16 -0.51 13.15
N THR A 128 -3.31 -1.45 12.78
CA THR A 128 -1.93 -1.51 13.26
C THR A 128 -0.94 -1.61 12.11
N ILE A 129 0.28 -1.15 12.37
CA ILE A 129 1.43 -1.28 11.47
C ILE A 129 2.56 -1.83 12.30
N ASP A 130 3.01 -3.04 11.97
CA ASP A 130 3.96 -3.82 12.77
C ASP A 130 3.54 -3.91 14.24
N GLY A 131 2.23 -4.16 14.46
CA GLY A 131 1.62 -4.26 15.78
C GLY A 131 1.46 -2.94 16.55
N ARG A 132 1.85 -1.79 15.96
CA ARG A 132 1.67 -0.47 16.57
C ARG A 132 0.39 0.20 16.10
N PRO A 133 -0.40 0.85 16.97
CA PRO A 133 -1.62 1.54 16.56
C PRO A 133 -1.39 2.58 15.46
N ALA A 134 -2.32 2.63 14.52
CA ALA A 134 -2.37 3.58 13.42
C ALA A 134 -3.82 3.98 13.14
N THR A 135 -4.01 5.10 12.46
CA THR A 135 -5.32 5.46 11.89
C THR A 135 -5.15 5.90 10.45
N ARG A 136 -6.21 5.75 9.66
CA ARG A 136 -6.25 6.15 8.26
C ARG A 136 -7.66 6.59 7.91
N VAL A 137 -7.77 7.79 7.36
CA VAL A 137 -8.97 8.31 6.70
C VAL A 137 -8.59 8.68 5.28
N VAL A 138 -9.34 8.19 4.31
CA VAL A 138 -9.13 8.51 2.89
C VAL A 138 -10.45 8.94 2.29
N SER A 139 -10.42 9.99 1.47
CA SER A 139 -11.49 10.31 0.54
C SER A 139 -10.99 10.20 -0.88
N ALA A 140 -11.83 9.69 -1.78
CA ALA A 140 -11.52 9.55 -3.19
C ALA A 140 -12.72 9.97 -4.04
N ASP A 141 -12.49 10.87 -4.99
CA ASP A 141 -13.46 11.26 -6.01
C ASP A 141 -13.09 10.60 -7.34
N ILE A 142 -13.98 9.79 -7.90
CA ILE A 142 -13.76 8.95 -9.08
C ILE A 142 -14.61 9.48 -10.23
N THR A 143 -13.95 9.99 -11.26
CA THR A 143 -14.57 10.40 -12.52
C THR A 143 -14.45 9.30 -13.56
N PHE A 144 -15.56 9.01 -14.25
CA PHE A 144 -15.64 8.01 -15.30
C PHE A 144 -15.45 8.67 -16.67
N THR A 145 -14.48 8.21 -17.46
CA THR A 145 -14.32 8.61 -18.87
C THR A 145 -14.42 7.39 -19.80
N ALA A 146 -14.45 7.62 -21.11
CA ALA A 146 -14.45 6.53 -22.08
C ALA A 146 -13.12 5.75 -22.05
N GLU A 147 -12.01 6.47 -21.86
CA GLU A 147 -10.64 5.96 -21.88
C GLU A 147 -10.25 5.29 -20.56
N GLY A 148 -10.89 5.68 -19.45
CA GLY A 148 -10.38 5.29 -18.14
C GLY A 148 -11.15 5.82 -16.94
N ARG A 149 -10.46 5.81 -15.80
CA ARG A 149 -10.93 6.43 -14.55
C ARG A 149 -9.90 7.44 -14.08
N ARG A 150 -10.38 8.57 -13.59
CA ARG A 150 -9.55 9.55 -12.88
C ARG A 150 -9.98 9.59 -11.42
N VAL A 151 -9.06 9.27 -10.52
CA VAL A 151 -9.31 9.28 -9.07
C VAL A 151 -8.50 10.39 -8.43
N VAL A 152 -9.15 11.30 -7.72
CA VAL A 152 -8.47 12.25 -6.82
C VAL A 152 -8.58 11.71 -5.40
N ARG A 153 -7.45 11.29 -4.85
CA ARG A 153 -7.35 10.68 -3.52
C ARG A 153 -6.75 11.68 -2.55
N ARG A 154 -7.38 11.84 -1.38
CA ARG A 154 -6.84 12.59 -0.24
C ARG A 154 -6.81 11.68 0.96
N ALA A 155 -5.70 11.67 1.68
CA ALA A 155 -5.55 10.81 2.84
C ALA A 155 -4.98 11.58 4.03
N THR A 156 -5.49 11.27 5.21
CA THR A 156 -4.86 11.56 6.49
C THR A 156 -4.56 10.25 7.20
N LYS A 157 -3.35 10.13 7.73
CA LYS A 157 -2.90 8.95 8.44
C LYS A 157 -2.18 9.36 9.71
N THR A 158 -2.41 8.63 10.80
CA THR A 158 -1.57 8.71 12.00
C THR A 158 -0.92 7.37 12.32
N GLY A 159 0.14 7.41 13.12
CA GLY A 159 0.78 6.21 13.65
C GLY A 159 2.02 6.56 14.47
N THR A 160 2.76 5.53 14.83
CA THR A 160 4.00 5.64 15.61
C THR A 160 5.15 5.03 14.84
N ASN A 161 6.27 5.73 14.74
CA ASN A 161 7.46 5.21 14.05
C ASN A 161 8.23 4.20 14.90
N ALA A 162 9.28 3.59 14.35
CA ALA A 162 10.09 2.60 15.07
C ALA A 162 10.73 3.13 16.37
N ARG A 163 10.90 4.45 16.51
CA ARG A 163 11.46 5.12 17.69
C ARG A 163 10.40 5.54 18.72
N GLY A 164 9.13 5.23 18.50
CA GLY A 164 8.05 5.60 19.42
C GLY A 164 7.51 7.00 19.22
N HIS A 165 7.94 7.76 18.21
CA HIS A 165 7.40 9.10 17.94
C HIS A 165 6.12 9.02 17.12
N ALA A 166 5.09 9.72 17.57
CA ALA A 166 3.86 9.87 16.82
C ALA A 166 4.10 10.68 15.54
N PHE A 167 3.33 10.38 14.50
CA PHE A 167 3.31 11.15 13.27
C PHE A 167 1.90 11.31 12.70
N THR A 168 1.70 12.39 11.95
CA THR A 168 0.53 12.62 11.11
C THR A 168 0.99 12.89 9.68
N ARG A 169 0.50 12.13 8.72
CA ARG A 169 0.75 12.32 7.29
C ARG A 169 -0.53 12.73 6.57
N ARG A 170 -0.43 13.73 5.71
CA ARG A 170 -1.47 14.12 4.76
C ARG A 170 -0.94 13.95 3.34
N SER A 171 -1.79 13.50 2.41
CA SER A 171 -1.42 13.41 1.00
C SER A 171 -2.59 13.72 0.09
N GLU A 172 -2.27 14.20 -1.12
CA GLU A 172 -3.17 14.32 -2.24
C GLU A 172 -2.52 13.72 -3.48
N GLU A 173 -3.24 12.84 -4.15
CA GLU A 173 -2.77 12.08 -5.30
C GLU A 173 -3.84 12.03 -6.38
N VAL A 174 -3.41 12.01 -7.63
CA VAL A 174 -4.22 11.74 -8.81
C VAL A 174 -3.81 10.39 -9.36
N VAL A 175 -4.78 9.50 -9.51
CA VAL A 175 -4.61 8.19 -10.13
C VAL A 175 -5.35 8.18 -11.46
N LEU A 176 -4.64 7.90 -12.54
CA LEU A 176 -5.20 7.72 -13.87
C LEU A 176 -5.18 6.22 -14.19
N VAL A 177 -6.35 5.63 -14.39
CA VAL A 177 -6.52 4.23 -14.75
C VAL A 177 -6.78 4.14 -16.24
N ASP A 178 -5.88 3.47 -16.96
CA ASP A 178 -6.04 3.10 -18.37
C ASP A 178 -6.53 1.66 -18.44
N ARG A 179 -7.75 1.51 -18.95
CA ARG A 179 -8.41 0.21 -19.08
C ARG A 179 -7.81 -0.65 -20.18
N ALA A 180 -7.35 -0.04 -21.27
CA ALA A 180 -6.79 -0.78 -22.39
C ALA A 180 -5.47 -1.47 -22.01
N SER A 181 -4.64 -0.80 -21.21
CA SER A 181 -3.38 -1.36 -20.74
C SER A 181 -3.43 -2.00 -19.35
N ARG A 182 -4.58 -1.96 -18.66
CA ARG A 182 -4.75 -2.38 -17.24
C ARG A 182 -3.68 -1.76 -16.33
N CYS A 183 -3.33 -0.52 -16.63
CA CYS A 183 -2.33 0.23 -15.88
C CYS A 183 -3.00 1.37 -15.12
N ARG A 184 -2.41 1.71 -13.97
CA ARG A 184 -2.69 2.96 -13.27
C ARG A 184 -1.42 3.77 -13.13
N THR A 185 -1.52 5.09 -13.30
CA THR A 185 -0.42 6.04 -13.07
C THR A 185 -0.78 6.93 -11.91
N ILE A 186 0.11 7.02 -10.92
CA ILE A 186 -0.07 7.78 -9.68
C ILE A 186 0.87 8.98 -9.71
N ASN A 187 0.32 10.16 -9.47
CA ASN A 187 1.04 11.40 -9.27
C ASN A 187 0.53 12.08 -8.01
N GLY A 188 1.39 12.67 -7.20
CA GLY A 188 0.91 13.32 -5.98
C GLY A 188 2.00 13.77 -5.04
N ALA A 189 1.57 14.33 -3.92
CA ALA A 189 2.45 14.78 -2.87
C ALA A 189 1.84 14.52 -1.50
N GLY A 190 2.70 14.52 -0.47
CA GLY A 190 2.26 14.44 0.90
C GLY A 190 3.28 15.00 1.88
N VAL A 191 2.82 15.27 3.10
CA VAL A 191 3.64 15.82 4.17
C VAL A 191 3.36 15.03 5.44
N ALA A 192 4.41 14.53 6.07
CA ALA A 192 4.39 13.89 7.38
C ALA A 192 5.02 14.81 8.42
N ASN A 193 4.28 15.06 9.50
CA ASN A 193 4.72 15.81 10.66
C ASN A 193 4.92 14.84 11.82
N PHE A 194 6.08 14.89 12.46
CA PHE A 194 6.42 14.07 13.61
C PHE A 194 6.39 14.92 14.89
N GLU A 195 6.05 14.30 16.01
CA GLU A 195 6.06 14.94 17.32
C GLU A 195 7.41 15.59 17.68
N SER A 196 8.51 15.02 17.16
CA SER A 196 9.86 15.57 17.32
C SER A 196 10.09 16.90 16.56
N GLY A 197 9.07 17.48 15.91
CA GLY A 197 9.19 18.65 15.04
C GLY A 197 9.78 18.36 13.65
N ARG A 198 10.09 17.09 13.35
CA ARG A 198 10.57 16.68 12.03
C ARG A 198 9.44 16.75 11.01
N ILE A 199 9.74 17.25 9.82
CA ILE A 199 8.82 17.28 8.67
C ILE A 199 9.45 16.50 7.53
N VAL A 200 8.67 15.60 6.92
CA VAL A 200 9.08 14.83 5.74
C VAL A 200 8.06 15.06 4.65
N GLU A 201 8.50 15.65 3.55
CA GLU A 201 7.68 15.80 2.34
C GLU A 201 7.88 14.57 1.45
N SER A 202 6.86 14.23 0.67
CA SER A 202 6.87 13.11 -0.27
C SER A 202 6.33 13.58 -1.62
N LYS A 203 6.90 13.07 -2.70
CA LYS A 203 6.44 13.31 -4.07
C LYS A 203 6.43 12.00 -4.84
N ILE A 204 5.33 11.73 -5.51
CA ILE A 204 5.17 10.60 -6.44
C ILE A 204 5.11 11.19 -7.84
N THR A 205 5.92 10.67 -8.75
CA THR A 205 5.98 11.11 -10.15
C THR A 205 5.91 9.91 -11.06
N ASP A 206 4.83 9.86 -11.83
CA ASP A 206 4.53 8.85 -12.84
C ASP A 206 4.76 7.42 -12.36
N LEU A 207 4.34 7.14 -11.12
CA LEU A 207 4.39 5.78 -10.58
C LEU A 207 3.33 4.95 -11.29
N ARG A 208 3.77 4.16 -12.26
CA ARG A 208 2.93 3.31 -13.09
C ARG A 208 2.93 1.89 -12.53
N LEU A 209 1.73 1.35 -12.35
CA LEU A 209 1.48 0.00 -11.84
C LEU A 209 0.53 -0.68 -12.83
N CYS A 210 0.93 -1.81 -13.39
CA CYS A 210 0.16 -2.54 -14.40
C CYS A 210 -0.16 -3.95 -13.91
N GLU A 211 -1.19 -4.56 -14.50
CA GLU A 211 -1.55 -5.95 -14.29
C GLU A 211 -1.47 -6.70 -15.62
N ASP A 212 -1.06 -7.96 -15.58
CA ASP A 212 -1.13 -8.82 -16.76
C ASP A 212 -2.58 -9.30 -17.02
N ALA A 213 -2.76 -10.15 -18.04
CA ALA A 213 -4.08 -10.70 -18.39
C ALA A 213 -4.71 -11.51 -17.24
N ALA A 214 -3.90 -12.14 -16.38
CA ALA A 214 -4.36 -12.90 -15.23
C ALA A 214 -4.64 -12.02 -13.99
N GLY A 215 -4.40 -10.70 -14.07
CA GLY A 215 -4.53 -9.79 -12.93
C GLY A 215 -3.33 -9.82 -11.98
N VAL A 216 -2.23 -10.46 -12.38
CA VAL A 216 -0.99 -10.47 -11.62
C VAL A 216 -0.34 -9.10 -11.74
N ASP A 217 0.01 -8.51 -10.61
CA ASP A 217 0.70 -7.23 -10.60
C ASP A 217 2.10 -7.32 -11.23
N LEU A 218 2.35 -6.46 -12.21
CA LEU A 218 3.66 -6.25 -12.80
C LEU A 218 4.50 -5.28 -11.98
N CYS A 219 5.81 -5.32 -12.17
CA CYS A 219 6.73 -4.42 -11.49
C CYS A 219 6.55 -2.97 -11.97
N PRO A 220 6.59 -2.00 -11.02
CA PRO A 220 6.30 -0.61 -11.34
C PRO A 220 7.37 0.06 -12.21
N THR A 221 7.01 1.18 -12.81
CA THR A 221 7.95 2.21 -13.27
C THR A 221 7.67 3.54 -12.56
N GLY A 222 8.63 4.46 -12.55
CA GLY A 222 8.43 5.82 -12.04
C GLY A 222 9.27 6.14 -10.82
N VAL A 223 8.87 7.16 -10.06
CA VAL A 223 9.70 7.74 -9.00
C VAL A 223 8.87 8.07 -7.76
N VAL A 224 9.43 7.73 -6.59
CA VAL A 224 8.94 8.18 -5.29
C VAL A 224 10.09 8.86 -4.56
N ALA A 225 9.91 10.10 -4.16
CA ALA A 225 10.93 10.88 -3.46
C ALA A 225 10.42 11.37 -2.10
N HIS A 226 11.33 11.41 -1.13
CA HIS A 226 11.09 11.94 0.21
C HIS A 226 12.18 12.94 0.56
N SER A 227 11.81 14.08 1.14
CA SER A 227 12.74 15.11 1.59
C SER A 227 12.50 15.46 3.05
N ASN A 228 13.59 15.51 3.81
CA ASN A 228 13.64 16.03 5.17
C ASN A 228 14.60 17.23 5.17
N ALA A 229 14.05 18.43 4.96
CA ALA A 229 14.83 19.65 4.79
C ALA A 229 15.67 19.99 6.02
N SER A 230 15.16 19.74 7.25
CA SER A 230 15.88 20.06 8.48
C SER A 230 17.13 19.19 8.68
N ALA A 231 17.15 17.98 8.10
CA ALA A 231 18.31 17.10 8.09
C ALA A 231 19.14 17.20 6.79
N ASN A 232 18.73 18.04 5.83
CA ASN A 232 19.27 18.09 4.47
C ASN A 232 19.41 16.67 3.86
N LYS A 233 18.36 15.87 4.03
CA LYS A 233 18.32 14.46 3.62
C LYS A 233 17.24 14.25 2.57
N GLN A 234 17.57 13.51 1.52
CA GLN A 234 16.63 13.11 0.48
C GLN A 234 16.75 11.61 0.23
N VAL A 235 15.62 10.94 0.05
CA VAL A 235 15.54 9.54 -0.37
C VAL A 235 14.74 9.49 -1.67
N THR A 236 15.34 9.03 -2.75
CA THR A 236 14.69 8.89 -4.06
C THR A 236 14.70 7.43 -4.45
N GLN A 237 13.52 6.85 -4.63
CA GLN A 237 13.33 5.51 -5.14
C GLN A 237 12.90 5.57 -6.60
N ARG A 238 13.55 4.75 -7.44
CA ARG A 238 13.29 4.63 -8.87
C ARG A 238 12.91 3.21 -9.23
N PHE A 239 11.91 3.11 -10.09
CA PHE A 239 11.41 1.87 -10.62
C PHE A 239 11.52 1.90 -12.15
N ASP A 240 12.01 0.80 -12.71
CA ASP A 240 12.29 0.63 -14.14
C ASP A 240 11.56 -0.57 -14.75
N GLY A 241 10.64 -1.19 -14.00
CA GLY A 241 9.94 -2.40 -14.41
C GLY A 241 10.66 -3.70 -14.08
N SER A 242 11.87 -3.65 -13.52
CA SER A 242 12.57 -4.83 -13.03
C SER A 242 12.01 -5.32 -11.69
N SER A 243 12.38 -6.53 -11.28
CA SER A 243 12.09 -7.08 -9.94
C SER A 243 12.91 -6.41 -8.83
N THR A 244 13.51 -5.26 -9.11
CA THR A 244 14.28 -4.46 -8.16
C THR A 244 13.94 -2.98 -8.30
N SER A 245 14.21 -2.21 -7.25
CA SER A 245 14.17 -0.76 -7.29
C SER A 245 15.51 -0.19 -6.85
N GLN A 246 15.91 0.93 -7.44
CA GLN A 246 17.09 1.67 -7.00
C GLN A 246 16.68 2.72 -5.99
N VAL A 247 17.41 2.81 -4.88
CA VAL A 247 17.18 3.79 -3.81
C VAL A 247 18.44 4.61 -3.63
N GLU A 248 18.32 5.89 -3.93
CA GLU A 248 19.35 6.89 -3.71
C GLU A 248 19.05 7.65 -2.42
N ILE A 249 20.04 7.72 -1.53
CA ILE A 249 19.97 8.45 -0.26
C ILE A 249 21.04 9.52 -0.28
N VAL A 250 20.62 10.77 -0.32
CA VAL A 250 21.48 11.96 -0.24
C VAL A 250 21.43 12.49 1.19
N ARG A 251 22.59 12.71 1.80
CA ARG A 251 22.74 13.30 3.14
C ARG A 251 23.99 14.19 3.18
N PRO A 252 24.13 15.10 4.16
CA PRO A 252 25.28 16.01 4.23
C PRO A 252 26.65 15.31 4.25
N LYS A 253 26.70 14.10 4.80
CA LYS A 253 27.91 13.29 4.94
C LYS A 253 28.21 12.41 3.70
N GLY A 254 27.44 12.52 2.63
CA GLY A 254 27.67 11.79 1.38
C GLY A 254 26.41 11.12 0.83
N ASN A 255 26.55 10.50 -0.34
CA ASN A 255 25.45 9.83 -1.04
C ASN A 255 25.62 8.32 -0.97
N GLU A 256 24.49 7.60 -0.95
CA GLU A 256 24.45 6.15 -0.93
C GLU A 256 23.42 5.65 -1.94
N THR A 257 23.72 4.57 -2.65
CA THR A 257 22.78 3.91 -3.56
C THR A 257 22.60 2.46 -3.16
N ARG A 258 21.35 2.02 -3.10
CA ARG A 258 20.95 0.66 -2.73
C ARG A 258 20.02 0.08 -3.78
N THR A 259 19.92 -1.24 -3.78
CA THR A 259 18.93 -1.98 -4.57
C THR A 259 18.01 -2.74 -3.63
N TRP A 260 16.71 -2.66 -3.84
CA TRP A 260 15.72 -3.44 -3.09
C TRP A 260 14.94 -4.37 -4.01
N SER A 261 14.82 -5.64 -3.62
CA SER A 261 13.96 -6.60 -4.32
C SER A 261 12.49 -6.22 -4.17
N LEU A 262 11.73 -6.49 -5.23
CA LEU A 262 10.29 -6.27 -5.31
C LEU A 262 9.57 -7.60 -5.46
N ASP A 263 8.42 -7.73 -4.82
CA ASP A 263 7.52 -8.87 -5.01
C ASP A 263 6.54 -8.55 -6.15
N CYS A 264 6.98 -8.79 -7.39
CA CYS A 264 6.21 -8.56 -8.61
C CYS A 264 6.84 -9.31 -9.80
N ALA A 265 6.04 -9.52 -10.85
CA ALA A 265 6.54 -10.03 -12.12
C ALA A 265 7.20 -8.88 -12.92
N PRO A 266 8.43 -9.05 -13.46
CA PRO A 266 9.08 -8.01 -14.24
C PRO A 266 8.25 -7.67 -15.50
N LEU A 267 8.31 -6.43 -15.94
CA LEU A 267 7.76 -6.06 -17.25
C LEU A 267 8.54 -6.81 -18.33
N ALA A 268 7.81 -7.48 -19.24
CA ALA A 268 8.44 -8.03 -20.43
C ALA A 268 9.17 -6.89 -21.16
N ALA A 269 10.40 -7.14 -21.61
CA ALA A 269 11.11 -6.18 -22.44
C ALA A 269 10.24 -5.86 -23.67
N GLN A 270 9.73 -4.63 -23.74
CA GLN A 270 8.97 -4.13 -24.88
C GLN A 270 9.90 -3.78 -26.03
#